data_AF-A0A0D8JFG9-F1
#
_entry.id   AF-A0A0D8JFG9-F1
#
_cell.length_a   1.000
_cell.length_b   1.000
_cell.length_c   1.000
_cell.angle_alpha   90.00
_cell.angle_beta   90.00
_cell.angle_gamma   90.00
#
_symmetry.space_group_name_H-M   'P 1'
#
loop_
_entity.id
_entity.type
_entity.pdbx_description
1 polymer ?
#
loop_
_entity_poly.entity_id
_entity_poly.type
_entity_poly.pdbx_seq_one_letter_code
_entity_poly.pdbx_strand_id
1 'polypeptide(L)'
;MEGIFVPIGFFLAIFAILYVYWTTRTKERLALVEKGLDAGIFKGECSQLSLVKWGIFLIAVGLGVVVGYSLSNVMDEVVAFFTAILVLGGVGLIVAYFITSKLLKKKEE
;
A
#
# COMPACT_ATOMS: atom_id res chain seq x y z
N MET A 1 -18.30 -23.54 30.37
CA MET A 1 -18.12 -23.79 28.91
C MET A 1 -18.50 -22.58 28.04
N GLU A 2 -18.67 -21.37 28.60
CA GLU A 2 -19.19 -20.20 27.85
C GLU A 2 -18.08 -19.25 27.34
N GLY A 3 -16.88 -19.27 27.92
CA GLY A 3 -15.76 -18.41 27.52
C GLY A 3 -15.06 -18.80 26.20
N ILE A 4 -15.37 -19.98 25.64
CA ILE A 4 -14.74 -20.51 24.41
C ILE A 4 -15.55 -20.14 23.16
N PHE A 5 -16.84 -19.80 23.31
CA PHE A 5 -17.71 -19.49 22.16
C PHE A 5 -17.37 -18.13 21.53
N VAL A 6 -16.97 -17.15 22.35
CA VAL A 6 -16.60 -15.80 21.92
C VAL A 6 -15.38 -15.80 20.97
N PRO A 7 -14.24 -16.42 21.31
CA PRO A 7 -13.10 -16.45 20.39
C PRO A 7 -13.41 -17.24 19.11
N ILE A 8 -14.14 -18.35 19.19
CA ILE A 8 -14.48 -19.15 18.00
C ILE A 8 -15.34 -18.36 17.01
N GLY A 9 -16.36 -17.64 17.52
CA GLY A 9 -17.20 -16.77 16.68
C GLY A 9 -16.39 -15.65 16.01
N PHE A 10 -15.45 -15.05 16.74
CA PHE A 10 -14.57 -14.01 16.21
C PHE A 10 -13.65 -14.52 15.09
N PHE A 11 -13.01 -15.67 15.28
CA PHE A 11 -12.17 -16.29 14.24
C PHE A 11 -12.98 -16.71 13.01
N LEU A 12 -14.18 -17.25 13.19
CA LEU A 12 -15.07 -17.59 12.08
C LEU A 12 -15.53 -16.36 11.29
N ALA A 13 -15.85 -15.26 11.98
CA ALA A 13 -16.23 -14.02 11.31
C ALA A 13 -15.09 -13.45 10.45
N ILE A 14 -13.86 -13.39 10.99
CA ILE A 14 -12.68 -12.96 10.23
C ILE A 14 -12.45 -13.88 9.03
N PHE A 15 -12.51 -15.19 9.23
CA PHE A 15 -12.35 -16.17 8.16
C PHE A 15 -13.42 -16.00 7.08
N ALA A 16 -14.68 -15.80 7.45
CA ALA A 16 -15.78 -15.58 6.51
C ALA A 16 -15.55 -14.30 5.67
N ILE A 17 -15.12 -13.21 6.29
CA ILE A 17 -14.81 -11.94 5.59
C ILE A 17 -13.66 -12.16 4.59
N LEU A 18 -12.56 -12.80 5.01
CA LEU A 18 -11.41 -13.07 4.14
C LEU A 18 -11.78 -14.01 2.98
N TYR A 19 -12.58 -15.05 3.26
CA TYR A 19 -13.07 -15.98 2.26
C TYR A 19 -13.94 -15.28 1.20
N VAL A 20 -14.88 -14.43 1.64
CA VAL A 20 -15.73 -13.63 0.75
C VAL A 20 -14.87 -12.64 -0.07
N TYR A 21 -13.89 -12.00 0.56
CA TYR A 21 -13.00 -11.06 -0.13
C TYR A 21 -12.19 -11.76 -1.24
N TRP A 22 -11.57 -12.91 -0.94
CA TRP A 22 -10.79 -13.66 -1.93
C TRP A 22 -11.64 -14.31 -3.02
N THR A 23 -12.82 -14.84 -2.68
CA THR A 23 -13.70 -15.45 -3.69
C THR A 23 -14.25 -14.40 -4.65
N THR A 24 -14.58 -13.20 -4.16
CA THR A 24 -15.11 -12.11 -5.00
C THR A 24 -14.08 -11.65 -6.04
N ARG A 25 -12.82 -11.45 -5.61
CA ARG A 25 -11.72 -11.08 -6.53
C ARG A 25 -11.40 -12.14 -7.58
N THR A 26 -11.65 -13.41 -7.27
CA THR A 26 -11.37 -14.53 -8.19
C THR A 26 -12.47 -14.64 -9.25
N LYS A 27 -13.73 -14.41 -8.86
CA LYS A 27 -14.90 -14.42 -9.77
C LYS A 27 -14.87 -13.27 -10.76
N GLU A 28 -14.47 -12.07 -10.33
CA GLU A 28 -14.27 -10.92 -11.23
C GLU A 28 -13.25 -11.21 -12.33
N ARG A 29 -12.16 -11.91 -11.99
CA ARG A 29 -11.11 -12.27 -12.96
C ARG A 29 -11.56 -13.35 -13.95
N LEU A 30 -12.37 -14.31 -13.53
CA LEU A 30 -12.93 -15.34 -14.41
C LEU A 30 -13.96 -14.76 -15.38
N ALA A 31 -14.82 -13.85 -14.91
CA ALA A 31 -15.80 -13.17 -15.75
C ALA A 31 -15.16 -12.30 -16.87
N LEU A 32 -13.95 -11.77 -16.64
CA LEU A 32 -13.20 -11.03 -17.65
C LEU A 32 -12.58 -11.96 -18.71
N VAL A 33 -12.13 -13.16 -18.31
CA VAL A 33 -11.61 -14.19 -19.22
C VAL A 33 -12.72 -14.75 -20.11
N GLU A 34 -13.91 -15.01 -19.54
CA GLU A 34 -15.08 -15.52 -20.27
C GLU A 34 -15.65 -14.52 -21.30
N LYS A 35 -15.41 -13.21 -21.09
CA LYS A 35 -15.85 -12.15 -22.01
C LYS A 35 -14.86 -11.84 -23.14
N GLY A 36 -13.75 -12.59 -23.26
CA GLY A 36 -12.81 -12.44 -24.37
C GLY A 36 -12.03 -11.11 -24.39
N LEU A 37 -12.11 -10.32 -23.31
CA LEU A 37 -11.26 -9.16 -23.10
C LEU A 37 -9.95 -9.64 -22.48
N ASP A 38 -8.89 -9.60 -23.27
CA ASP A 38 -7.54 -10.01 -22.89
C ASP A 38 -7.10 -9.34 -21.57
N ALA A 39 -7.23 -10.09 -20.47
CA ALA A 39 -6.82 -9.69 -19.14
C ALA A 39 -5.29 -9.62 -18.98
N GLY A 40 -4.52 -9.78 -20.07
CA GLY A 40 -3.07 -9.61 -20.14
C GLY A 40 -2.61 -8.15 -20.15
N ILE A 41 -3.37 -7.22 -20.73
CA ILE A 41 -2.92 -5.83 -20.93
C ILE A 41 -2.99 -5.00 -19.64
N PHE A 42 -3.90 -5.29 -18.71
CA PHE A 42 -4.09 -4.47 -17.50
C PHE A 42 -3.24 -4.86 -16.28
N LYS A 43 -2.58 -6.03 -16.29
CA LYS A 43 -2.03 -6.62 -15.05
C LYS A 43 -0.53 -6.40 -14.84
N GLY A 44 0.24 -6.29 -15.91
CA GLY A 44 1.67 -6.00 -15.82
C GLY A 44 1.96 -4.58 -15.33
N GLU A 45 1.11 -3.63 -15.72
CA GLU A 45 1.46 -2.21 -15.74
C GLU A 45 1.17 -1.51 -14.40
N CYS A 46 0.02 -1.83 -13.79
CA CYS A 46 -0.33 -1.33 -12.45
C CYS A 46 0.62 -1.85 -11.36
N SER A 47 1.20 -3.05 -11.54
CA SER A 47 2.11 -3.63 -10.54
C SER A 47 3.45 -2.90 -10.48
N GLN A 48 4.02 -2.56 -11.63
CA GLN A 48 5.30 -1.83 -11.72
C GLN A 48 5.18 -0.42 -11.16
N LEU A 49 4.09 0.27 -11.48
CA LEU A 49 3.79 1.62 -10.96
C LEU A 49 3.56 1.61 -9.44
N SER A 50 2.92 0.56 -8.93
CA SER A 50 2.76 0.36 -7.49
C SER A 50 4.13 0.14 -6.81
N LEU A 51 5.02 -0.66 -7.42
CA LEU A 51 6.39 -0.86 -6.94
C LEU A 51 7.18 0.46 -6.87
N VAL A 52 7.09 1.29 -7.91
CA VAL A 52 7.75 2.61 -7.93
C VAL A 52 7.22 3.51 -6.81
N LYS A 53 5.89 3.52 -6.61
CA LYS A 53 5.27 4.29 -5.53
C LYS A 53 5.77 3.86 -4.15
N TRP A 54 5.82 2.56 -3.90
CA TRP A 54 6.33 2.00 -2.64
C TRP A 54 7.84 2.22 -2.47
N GLY A 55 8.62 2.15 -3.55
CA GLY A 55 10.06 2.41 -3.53
C GLY A 55 10.39 3.84 -3.11
N ILE A 56 9.75 4.83 -3.73
CA ILE A 56 9.96 6.25 -3.37
C ILE A 56 9.52 6.52 -1.92
N PHE A 57 8.40 5.93 -1.49
CA PHE A 57 7.94 6.06 -0.10
C PHE A 57 8.95 5.50 0.90
N LEU A 58 9.50 4.30 0.65
CA LEU A 58 10.51 3.69 1.54
C LEU A 58 11.81 4.50 1.61
N ILE A 59 12.26 5.05 0.48
CA ILE A 59 13.44 5.94 0.44
C ILE A 59 13.18 7.20 1.28
N ALA A 60 12.00 7.81 1.12
CA ALA A 60 11.64 9.02 1.85
C ALA A 60 11.51 8.76 3.37
N VAL A 61 10.97 7.61 3.77
CA VAL A 61 10.95 7.18 5.19
C VAL A 61 12.36 6.98 5.72
N GLY A 62 13.25 6.34 4.95
CA GLY A 62 14.66 6.17 5.33
C GLY A 62 15.38 7.50 5.54
N LEU A 63 15.17 8.47 4.63
CA LEU A 63 15.63 9.86 4.81
C LEU A 63 14.98 10.51 6.04
N GLY A 64 13.70 10.24 6.29
CA GLY A 64 12.96 10.64 7.49
C GLY A 64 13.64 10.25 8.80
N VAL A 65 14.15 9.01 8.87
CA VAL A 65 14.86 8.52 10.06
C VAL A 65 16.20 9.25 10.24
N VAL A 66 16.96 9.46 9.16
CA VAL A 66 18.24 10.19 9.23
C VAL A 66 18.04 11.65 9.67
N VAL A 67 17.03 12.31 9.12
CA VAL A 67 16.68 13.68 9.50
C VAL A 67 16.14 13.72 10.94
N GLY A 68 15.32 12.75 11.35
CA GLY A 68 14.83 12.61 12.71
C GLY A 68 15.96 12.45 13.73
N TYR A 69 16.97 11.66 13.41
CA TYR A 69 18.17 11.51 14.24
C TYR A 69 19.00 12.80 14.34
N SER A 70 19.09 13.59 13.26
CA SER A 70 19.72 14.91 13.35
C SER A 70 18.92 15.86 14.24
N LEU A 71 17.59 15.78 14.17
CA LEU A 71 16.66 16.68 14.87
C LEU A 71 16.48 16.33 16.35
N SER A 72 16.76 15.09 16.76
CA SER A 72 16.74 14.64 18.16
C SER A 72 17.80 15.33 19.03
N ASN A 73 18.79 15.99 18.43
CA ASN A 73 19.76 16.82 19.17
C ASN A 73 19.15 18.17 19.63
N VAL A 74 18.01 18.58 19.06
CA VAL A 74 17.38 19.90 19.30
C VAL A 74 16.02 19.76 19.99
N MET A 75 15.32 18.64 19.80
CA MET A 75 13.99 18.36 20.34
C MET A 75 13.93 16.97 20.98
N ASP A 76 12.84 16.70 21.70
CA ASP A 76 12.52 15.37 22.21
C ASP A 76 12.63 14.32 21.10
N GLU A 77 13.37 13.24 21.39
CA GLU A 77 13.73 12.20 20.44
C GLU A 77 12.49 11.59 19.78
N VAL A 78 11.44 11.31 20.56
CA VAL A 78 10.22 10.67 20.06
C VAL A 78 9.52 11.61 19.08
N VAL A 79 9.37 12.88 19.45
CA VAL A 79 8.69 13.87 18.61
C VAL A 79 9.48 14.12 17.33
N ALA A 80 10.81 14.21 17.42
CA ALA A 80 11.70 14.42 16.28
C ALA A 80 11.58 13.29 15.24
N PHE A 81 11.62 12.02 15.67
CA PHE A 81 11.46 10.89 14.77
C PHE A 81 10.05 10.83 14.15
N PHE A 82 9.00 10.97 14.96
CA PHE A 82 7.62 10.91 14.46
C PHE A 82 7.34 12.02 13.43
N THR A 83 7.76 13.24 13.73
CA THR A 83 7.57 14.39 12.83
C THR A 83 8.39 14.23 11.55
N ALA A 84 9.66 13.87 11.64
CA ALA A 84 10.52 13.72 10.46
C ALA A 84 10.03 12.60 9.53
N ILE A 85 9.65 11.43 10.08
CA ILE A 85 9.14 10.31 9.28
C ILE A 85 7.81 10.63 8.62
N LEU A 86 6.86 11.25 9.35
CA LEU A 86 5.56 11.60 8.77
C LEU A 86 5.68 12.70 7.71
N VAL A 87 6.50 13.72 7.95
CA VAL A 87 6.70 14.82 6.99
C VAL A 87 7.42 14.32 5.75
N LEU A 88 8.57 13.65 5.90
CA LEU A 88 9.33 13.17 4.75
C LEU A 88 8.62 12.02 4.03
N GLY A 89 7.99 11.09 4.75
CA GLY A 89 7.15 10.05 4.16
C GLY A 89 5.97 10.63 3.39
N GLY A 90 5.30 11.66 3.92
CA GLY A 90 4.21 12.37 3.25
C GLY A 90 4.66 13.08 1.97
N VAL A 91 5.79 13.81 2.02
CA VAL A 91 6.40 14.43 0.84
C VAL A 91 6.79 13.37 -0.20
N GLY A 92 7.36 12.25 0.26
CA GLY A 92 7.72 11.11 -0.59
C GLY A 92 6.51 10.53 -1.34
N LEU A 93 5.36 10.42 -0.69
CA LEU A 93 4.10 9.98 -1.31
C LEU A 93 3.59 10.95 -2.37
N ILE A 94 3.68 12.26 -2.11
CA ILE A 94 3.29 13.29 -3.09
C ILE A 94 4.18 13.21 -4.33
N VAL A 95 5.50 13.13 -4.14
CA VAL A 95 6.47 12.97 -5.22
C VAL A 95 6.24 11.67 -5.99
N ALA A 96 5.97 10.57 -5.28
CA ALA A 96 5.64 9.29 -5.88
C ALA A 96 4.39 9.37 -6.76
N TYR A 97 3.36 10.10 -6.34
CA TYR A 97 2.16 10.33 -7.13
C TYR A 97 2.45 11.12 -8.41
N PHE A 98 3.24 12.20 -8.34
CA PHE A 98 3.65 12.97 -9.51
C PHE A 98 4.49 12.17 -10.51
N ILE A 99 5.41 11.33 -10.02
CA ILE A 99 6.24 10.49 -10.90
C ILE A 99 5.38 9.40 -11.55
N THR A 100 4.56 8.72 -10.76
CA THR A 100 3.69 7.64 -11.26
C THR A 100 2.67 8.16 -12.27
N SER A 101 2.07 9.34 -12.02
CA SER A 101 1.13 9.97 -12.96
C SER A 101 1.80 10.42 -14.25
N LYS A 102 3.03 10.92 -14.22
CA LYS A 102 3.80 11.24 -15.43
C LYS A 102 4.17 9.98 -16.23
N LEU A 103 4.57 8.90 -15.56
CA LEU A 103 4.88 7.63 -16.21
C LEU A 103 3.66 7.00 -16.87
N LEU A 104 2.49 7.12 -16.24
CA LEU A 104 1.22 6.72 -16.84
C LEU A 104 0.92 7.51 -18.12
N LYS A 105 0.99 8.85 -18.06
CA LYS A 105 0.66 9.71 -19.20
C LYS A 105 1.60 9.52 -20.39
N LYS A 106 2.91 9.33 -20.15
CA LYS A 106 3.90 9.08 -21.21
C LYS A 106 3.67 7.76 -21.96
N LYS A 107 2.91 6.84 -21.36
CA LYS A 107 2.66 5.52 -21.93
C LYS A 107 1.41 5.49 -22.81
N GLU A 108 0.55 6.51 -22.71
CA GLU A 108 -0.64 6.69 -23.53
C GLU A 108 -0.36 7.45 -24.85
N GLU A 109 0.84 8.02 -25.00
CA GLU A 109 1.37 8.64 -26.23
C GLU A 109 2.25 7.67 -27.02
#